data_AF-A0A1S2QYJ4-F1
#
_entry.id   AF-A0A1S2QYJ4-F1
#
_cell.length_a   1.000
_cell.length_b   1.000
_cell.length_c   1.000
_cell.angle_alpha   90.00
_cell.angle_beta   90.00
_cell.angle_gamma   90.00
#
_symmetry.space_group_name_H-M   'P 1'
#
loop_
_entity.id
_entity.type
_entity.pdbx_description
1 polymer ?
#
loop_
_entity_poly.entity_id
_entity_poly.type
_entity_poly.pdbx_seq_one_letter_code
_entity_poly.pdbx_strand_id
1 'polypeptide(L)' 'MCANITIERKDTDYLGFYKNLPSKICFDCGYVIIEQHESYLTKCEHCLKKEIEIGIKNEY' A
#
# COMPACT_ATOMS: atom_id res chain seq x y z
N MET A 1 -38.71 4.72 11.79
CA MET A 1 -38.29 3.32 11.80
C MET A 1 -36.94 3.26 11.10
N CYS A 2 -35.85 3.11 11.86
CA CYS A 2 -34.52 2.91 11.26
C CYS A 2 -34.37 1.43 10.92
N ALA A 3 -33.96 1.13 9.69
CA ALA A 3 -33.63 -0.22 9.29
C ALA A 3 -32.25 -0.57 9.84
N ASN A 4 -32.16 -1.60 10.67
CA ASN A 4 -30.88 -2.18 11.05
C ASN A 4 -30.38 -3.03 9.90
N ILE A 5 -29.35 -2.57 9.20
CA ILE A 5 -28.60 -3.39 8.26
C ILE A 5 -27.60 -4.21 9.05
N THR A 6 -27.81 -5.53 9.08
CA THR A 6 -26.83 -6.50 9.59
C THR A 6 -25.89 -6.84 8.45
N ILE A 7 -24.61 -6.46 8.58
CA ILE A 7 -23.57 -6.83 7.61
C ILE A 7 -22.97 -8.16 8.08
N GLU A 8 -23.33 -9.26 7.43
CA GLU A 8 -22.67 -10.55 7.65
C GLU A 8 -21.41 -10.65 6.78
N ARG A 9 -20.25 -10.72 7.41
CA ARG A 9 -18.97 -10.96 6.71
C ARG A 9 -18.87 -12.43 6.31
N LYS A 10 -18.93 -12.71 5.00
CA LYS A 10 -18.86 -14.07 4.41
C LYS A 10 -17.44 -14.63 4.27
N ASP A 11 -16.43 -13.92 4.76
CA ASP A 11 -15.03 -14.24 4.49
C ASP A 11 -14.52 -15.32 5.46
N THR A 12 -15.04 -16.54 5.34
CA THR A 12 -14.65 -17.68 6.20
C THR A 12 -13.31 -18.30 5.81
N ASP A 13 -12.78 -17.99 4.63
CA ASP A 13 -11.47 -18.49 4.18
C ASP A 13 -10.36 -17.48 4.51
N TYR A 14 -9.95 -17.50 5.78
CA TYR A 14 -8.84 -16.70 6.28
C TYR A 14 -7.58 -16.90 5.43
N LEU A 15 -7.24 -18.14 5.07
CA LEU A 15 -6.03 -18.43 4.31
C LEU A 15 -6.13 -17.93 2.85
N GLY A 16 -7.29 -18.07 2.23
CA GLY A 16 -7.57 -17.53 0.90
C GLY A 16 -7.48 -16.01 0.84
N PHE A 17 -7.88 -15.32 1.91
CA PHE A 17 -7.74 -13.85 2.01
C PHE A 17 -6.27 -13.40 1.91
N TYR A 18 -5.37 -13.97 2.72
CA TYR A 18 -3.95 -13.57 2.69
C TYR A 18 -3.24 -13.98 1.40
N LYS A 19 -3.60 -15.12 0.80
CA LYS A 19 -3.03 -15.58 -0.46
C LYS A 19 -3.39 -14.69 -1.65
N ASN A 20 -4.54 -14.01 -1.58
CA ASN A 20 -5.05 -13.13 -2.63
C ASN A 20 -4.92 -11.65 -2.29
N LEU A 21 -4.04 -11.28 -1.34
CA LEU A 21 -3.79 -9.88 -1.04
C LEU A 21 -3.28 -9.17 -2.30
N PRO A 22 -3.88 -8.02 -2.66
CA PRO A 22 -3.42 -7.26 -3.80
C PRO A 22 -1.98 -6.80 -3.57
N SER A 23 -1.19 -6.76 -4.63
CA SER A 23 0.16 -6.22 -4.56
C SER A 23 0.11 -4.75 -4.12
N LYS A 24 1.08 -4.35 -3.30
CA LYS A 24 1.19 -2.98 -2.81
C LYS A 24 1.53 -2.04 -3.95
N ILE A 25 0.82 -0.92 -4.06
CA ILE A 25 0.98 0.07 -5.14
C ILE A 25 1.60 1.35 -4.60
N CYS A 26 2.55 1.92 -5.34
CA CYS A 26 3.15 3.21 -5.04
C CYS A 26 2.12 4.34 -5.21
N PHE A 27 1.95 5.18 -4.19
CA PHE A 27 1.04 6.33 -4.24
C PHE A 27 1.43 7.37 -5.30
N ASP A 28 2.74 7.56 -5.54
CA ASP A 28 3.21 8.64 -6.42
C ASP A 28 3.21 8.26 -7.90
N CYS A 29 3.54 7.01 -8.22
CA CYS A 29 3.75 6.58 -9.61
C CYS A 29 2.86 5.41 -10.05
N GLY A 30 2.09 4.80 -9.14
CA GLY A 30 1.19 3.69 -9.46
C GLY A 30 1.88 2.36 -9.77
N TYR A 31 3.22 2.29 -9.70
CA TYR A 31 3.94 1.03 -9.89
C TYR A 31 3.76 0.08 -8.72
N VAL A 32 3.75 -1.21 -9.03
CA VAL A 32 3.77 -2.29 -8.03
C VAL A 32 5.08 -2.19 -7.25
N ILE A 33 4.96 -2.09 -5.93
CA ILE A 33 6.09 -2.15 -5.01
C ILE A 33 6.47 -3.63 -4.89
N ILE A 34 7.54 -4.02 -5.58
CA ILE A 34 7.93 -5.43 -5.75
C ILE A 34 8.32 -6.04 -4.41
N GLU A 35 9.15 -5.37 -3.61
CA GLU A 35 9.44 -5.79 -2.25
C GLU A 35 9.84 -4.62 -1.36
N GLN A 36 9.28 -4.61 -0.17
CA GLN A 36 9.94 -4.15 1.04
C GLN A 36 9.29 -4.97 2.16
N HIS A 37 9.86 -6.15 2.45
CA HIS A 37 9.25 -7.20 3.29
C HIS A 37 8.89 -6.73 4.72
N GLU A 38 9.32 -5.52 5.13
CA GLU A 38 9.01 -4.91 6.43
C GLU A 38 8.69 -3.39 6.35
N SER A 39 8.31 -2.86 5.18
CA SER A 39 8.14 -1.40 5.04
C SER A 39 6.69 -0.94 5.13
N TYR A 40 6.44 -0.03 6.07
CA TYR A 40 5.23 0.79 6.16
C TYR A 40 5.15 1.90 5.09
N LEU A 41 6.15 2.03 4.21
CA LEU A 41 6.24 3.13 3.25
C LEU A 41 5.24 2.94 2.09
N THR A 42 4.54 3.98 1.67
CA THR A 42 3.57 3.91 0.57
C THR A 42 4.17 4.21 -0.81
N LYS A 43 5.50 4.40 -0.88
CA LYS A 43 6.23 4.80 -2.09
C LYS A 43 7.24 3.73 -2.49
N CYS A 44 7.49 3.61 -3.80
CA CYS A 44 8.54 2.73 -4.32
C CYS A 44 9.93 3.37 -4.14
N GLU A 45 10.97 2.55 -4.20
CA GLU A 45 12.36 3.00 -4.05
C GLU A 45 12.76 4.08 -5.04
N HIS A 46 12.22 4.06 -6.26
CA HIS A 46 12.53 5.06 -7.27
C HIS A 46 12.02 6.46 -6.87
N CYS A 47 10.76 6.54 -6.42
CA CYS A 47 10.18 7.79 -5.95
C CYS A 47 10.91 8.30 -4.70
N LEU A 48 11.20 7.40 -3.75
CA LEU A 48 11.94 7.75 -2.53
C LEU A 48 13.34 8.29 -2.84
N LYS A 49 14.09 7.64 -3.75
CA LYS A 49 15.42 8.12 -4.17
C LYS A 49 15.34 9.51 -4.80
N LYS A 50 14.35 9.74 -5.68
CA LYS A 50 14.13 11.05 -6.31
C LYS A 50 13.87 12.15 -5.26
N GLU A 51 13.10 11.86 -4.22
CA GLU A 51 12.83 12.83 -3.14
C GLU A 51 14.09 13.15 -2.32
N ILE A 52 14.90 12.15 -2.00
CA ILE A 52 16.18 12.34 -1.31
C ILE A 52 17.12 13.21 -2.16
N GLU A 53 17.26 12.92 -3.45
CA GLU A 53 18.10 13.68 -4.37
C GLU A 53 17.62 15.14 -4.54
N ILE A 54 16.30 15.38 -4.55
CA ILE A 54 15.74 16.73 -4.59
C ILE A 54 15.96 17.45 -3.26
N GLY A 55 15.79 16.76 -2.12
CA GLY A 55 16.06 17.31 -0.80
C GLY A 55 17.49 17.83 -0.66
N ILE A 56 18.47 17.03 -1.12
CA ILE A 56 19.89 17.42 -1.11
C ILE A 56 20.16 18.64 -2.00
N LYS A 57 19.44 18.78 -3.13
CA LYS A 57 19.61 19.93 -4.03
C LYS A 57 19.02 21.24 -3.51
N ASN A 58 18.14 21.21 -2.51
CA ASN A 58 17.50 22.40 -1.94
C ASN A 58 18.20 22.91 -0.67
N GLU A 59 19.29 22.25 -0.23
CA GLU A 59 20.11 22.65 0.92
C GLU A 59 21.44 23.33 0.53
N TYR A 60 21.66 23.63 -0.76
CA TYR A 60 22.82 24.35 -1.28
C TYR A 60 22.45 25.51 -2.19
#